data_AF-A0A435DW93-F1
#
_entry.id   AF-A0A435DW93-F1
#
_cell.length_a   1.000
_cell.length_b   1.000
_cell.length_c   1.000
_cell.angle_alpha   90.00
_cell.angle_beta   90.00
_cell.angle_gamma   90.00
#
_symmetry.space_group_name_H-M   'P 1'
#
loop_
_entity.id
_entity.type
_entity.pdbx_description
1 polymer ?
#
loop_
_entity_poly.entity_id
_entity_poly.type
_entity_poly.pdbx_seq_one_letter_code
_entity_poly.pdbx_strand_id
1 'polypeptide(L)'
;MVKSPNILAVGGAHIDRRGQVSGTYVPAASNPGMMREDVGGVVFNALRSAVKRGVSASLISVRGGDAAADTVASAIDSAGITDLSVVFLDRTTPSYTVLIDAEGELIVGLADMALYDLAFPKQMRRSKVREAIAAADAILCDANLPTAALERLVALAGDRPVFAIAVSPAKVVRLAPLLSDLSLLFMNRREAAALVGAEMSGEALVDALR
;
A
#
# COMPACT_ATOMS: atom_id res chain seq x y z
N MET A 1 -20.85 -24.74 7.42
CA MET A 1 -19.87 -24.09 6.53
C MET A 1 -19.26 -22.94 7.31
N VAL A 2 -17.94 -22.92 7.49
CA VAL A 2 -17.28 -21.74 8.07
C VAL A 2 -17.37 -20.63 7.02
N LYS A 3 -17.98 -19.50 7.37
CA LYS A 3 -18.08 -18.34 6.48
C LYS A 3 -16.64 -17.86 6.19
N SER A 4 -16.27 -17.73 4.92
CA SER A 4 -14.99 -17.11 4.55
C SER A 4 -14.93 -15.70 5.13
N PRO A 5 -13.84 -15.31 5.82
CA PRO A 5 -13.71 -13.95 6.31
C PRO A 5 -13.71 -12.97 5.13
N ASN A 6 -14.35 -11.81 5.32
CA ASN A 6 -14.40 -10.73 4.36
C ASN A 6 -13.46 -9.59 4.79
N ILE A 7 -12.39 -9.35 4.04
CA ILE A 7 -11.43 -8.27 4.30
C ILE A 7 -11.68 -7.10 3.35
N LEU A 8 -11.86 -5.91 3.91
CA LEU A 8 -11.77 -4.67 3.15
C LEU A 8 -10.36 -4.12 3.26
N ALA A 9 -9.68 -4.03 2.12
CA ALA A 9 -8.41 -3.34 2.02
C ALA A 9 -8.59 -1.87 1.63
N VAL A 10 -7.81 -0.97 2.23
CA VAL A 10 -7.73 0.44 1.85
C VAL A 10 -6.26 0.84 1.74
N GLY A 11 -5.77 1.12 0.53
CA GLY A 11 -4.34 1.33 0.34
C GLY A 11 -3.90 1.32 -1.11
N GLY A 12 -2.58 1.20 -1.30
CA GLY A 12 -1.96 1.33 -2.61
C GLY A 12 -2.32 0.19 -3.56
N ALA A 13 -2.65 0.56 -4.80
CA ALA A 13 -2.60 -0.28 -5.99
C ALA A 13 -2.12 0.61 -7.14
N HIS A 14 -0.96 0.29 -7.70
CA HIS A 14 -0.21 1.18 -8.59
C HIS A 14 0.61 0.39 -9.58
N ILE A 15 1.21 1.10 -10.54
CA ILE A 15 2.17 0.49 -11.46
C ILE A 15 3.56 0.42 -10.80
N ASP A 16 4.16 -0.76 -10.80
CA ASP A 16 5.56 -0.98 -10.42
C ASP A 16 6.40 -1.22 -11.66
N ARG A 17 7.43 -0.38 -11.84
CA ARG A 17 8.40 -0.47 -12.92
C ARG A 17 9.76 -0.83 -12.36
N ARG A 18 10.39 -1.83 -12.94
CA ARG A 18 11.76 -2.24 -12.62
C ARG A 18 12.60 -2.20 -13.89
N GLY A 19 13.51 -1.23 -13.95
CA GLY A 19 14.55 -1.15 -14.96
C GLY A 19 15.82 -1.81 -14.45
N GLN A 20 16.39 -2.73 -15.20
CA GLN A 20 17.69 -3.34 -14.90
C GLN A 20 18.69 -2.99 -15.99
N VAL A 21 19.83 -2.44 -15.60
CA VAL A 21 20.95 -2.15 -16.51
C VAL A 21 21.63 -3.46 -16.89
N SER A 22 22.00 -3.63 -18.16
CA SER A 22 22.60 -4.88 -18.65
C SER A 22 24.11 -5.01 -18.41
N GLY A 23 24.77 -3.96 -17.94
CA GLY A 23 26.22 -3.91 -17.71
C GLY A 23 26.59 -2.87 -16.66
N THR A 24 27.82 -2.37 -16.68
CA THR A 24 28.28 -1.37 -15.70
C THR A 24 27.45 -0.10 -15.82
N TYR A 25 26.83 0.31 -14.71
CA TYR A 25 26.08 1.55 -14.65
C TYR A 25 27.02 2.76 -14.82
N VAL A 26 26.66 3.66 -15.74
CA VAL A 26 27.32 4.94 -15.97
C VAL A 26 26.38 6.09 -15.59
N PRO A 27 26.66 6.82 -14.49
CA PRO A 27 25.86 7.97 -14.08
C PRO A 27 25.75 9.04 -15.17
N ALA A 28 24.59 9.71 -15.23
CA ALA A 28 24.29 10.78 -16.20
C ALA A 28 24.45 10.39 -17.69
N ALA A 29 24.39 9.09 -18.02
CA ALA A 29 24.42 8.57 -19.38
C ALA A 29 23.19 7.69 -19.70
N SER A 30 22.99 7.40 -20.98
CA SER A 30 22.02 6.39 -21.41
C SER A 30 22.61 4.99 -21.21
N ASN A 31 21.92 4.18 -20.41
CA ASN A 31 22.37 2.83 -20.03
C ASN A 31 21.43 1.79 -20.68
N PRO A 32 21.94 0.87 -21.54
CA PRO A 32 21.14 -0.22 -22.08
C PRO A 32 20.61 -1.12 -20.95
N GLY A 33 19.35 -1.56 -21.08
CA GLY A 33 18.71 -2.34 -20.04
C GLY A 33 17.34 -2.86 -20.45
N MET A 34 16.68 -3.53 -19.51
CA MET A 34 15.32 -4.05 -19.66
C MET A 34 14.40 -3.38 -18.64
N MET A 35 13.26 -2.88 -19.11
CA MET A 35 12.18 -2.42 -18.25
C MET A 35 11.12 -3.51 -18.13
N ARG A 36 10.70 -3.83 -16.90
CA ARG A 36 9.53 -4.65 -16.61
C ARG A 36 8.51 -3.83 -15.87
N GLU A 37 7.24 -4.06 -16.17
CA GLU A 37 6.11 -3.41 -15.53
C GLU A 37 5.17 -4.48 -14.96
N ASP A 38 4.69 -4.26 -13.74
CA ASP A 38 3.69 -5.09 -13.06
C ASP A 38 2.76 -4.17 -12.25
N VAL A 39 1.66 -4.71 -11.74
CA VAL A 39 0.80 -4.00 -10.79
C VAL A 39 1.27 -4.33 -9.37
N GLY A 40 1.68 -3.28 -8.67
CA GLY A 40 2.12 -3.30 -7.30
C GLY A 40 1.13 -2.69 -6.31
N GLY A 41 1.65 -2.34 -5.14
CA GLY A 41 0.87 -1.88 -3.99
C GLY A 41 0.93 -2.90 -2.87
N VAL A 42 1.49 -2.50 -1.73
CA VAL A 42 1.75 -3.43 -0.61
C VAL A 42 0.45 -4.04 -0.08
N VAL A 43 -0.59 -3.21 0.11
CA VAL A 43 -1.91 -3.72 0.51
C VAL A 43 -2.52 -4.63 -0.55
N PHE A 44 -2.41 -4.27 -1.84
CA PHE A 44 -2.95 -5.06 -2.94
C PHE A 44 -2.25 -6.43 -3.04
N ASN A 45 -0.93 -6.47 -2.84
CA ASN A 45 -0.11 -7.68 -2.83
C ASN A 45 -0.44 -8.61 -1.65
N ALA A 46 -0.67 -8.03 -0.47
CA ALA A 46 -1.13 -8.78 0.69
C ALA A 46 -2.54 -9.34 0.46
N LEU A 47 -3.45 -8.53 -0.09
CA LEU A 47 -4.83 -8.93 -0.32
C LEU A 47 -4.94 -10.04 -1.37
N ARG A 48 -4.23 -9.96 -2.51
CA ARG A 48 -4.20 -11.06 -3.51
C ARG A 48 -3.69 -12.37 -2.90
N SER A 49 -2.77 -12.28 -1.94
CA SER A 49 -2.23 -13.45 -1.24
C SER A 49 -3.25 -14.06 -0.26
N ALA A 50 -4.07 -13.22 0.37
CA ALA A 50 -5.17 -13.65 1.22
C ALA A 50 -6.29 -14.32 0.40
N VAL A 51 -6.66 -13.75 -0.76
CA VAL A 51 -7.70 -14.34 -1.64
C VAL A 51 -7.33 -15.74 -2.10
N LYS A 52 -6.06 -15.96 -2.47
CA LYS A 52 -5.53 -17.31 -2.80
C LYS A 52 -5.68 -18.34 -1.68
N ARG A 53 -5.96 -17.90 -0.44
CA ARG A 53 -6.17 -18.74 0.75
C ARG A 53 -7.65 -18.82 1.16
N GLY A 54 -8.58 -18.37 0.32
CA GLY A 54 -10.02 -18.51 0.53
C GLY A 54 -10.70 -17.34 1.25
N VAL A 55 -10.00 -16.21 1.41
CA VAL A 55 -10.56 -14.95 1.94
C VAL A 55 -11.38 -14.25 0.86
N SER A 56 -12.57 -13.76 1.20
CA SER A 56 -13.32 -12.83 0.35
C SER A 56 -12.77 -11.42 0.55
N ALA A 57 -12.57 -10.66 -0.52
CA ALA A 57 -11.88 -9.38 -0.43
C ALA A 57 -12.49 -8.29 -1.29
N SER A 58 -12.42 -7.07 -0.78
CA SER A 58 -12.68 -5.85 -1.52
C SER A 58 -11.54 -4.85 -1.32
N LEU A 59 -11.31 -3.96 -2.29
CA LEU A 59 -10.23 -2.98 -2.24
C LEU A 59 -10.76 -1.58 -2.55
N ILE A 60 -10.42 -0.62 -1.70
CA ILE A 60 -10.54 0.81 -1.96
C ILE A 60 -9.13 1.37 -2.19
N SER A 61 -8.82 1.62 -3.45
CA SER A 61 -7.65 2.38 -3.89
C SER A 61 -8.08 3.61 -4.68
N VAL A 62 -7.13 4.33 -5.27
CA VAL A 62 -7.37 5.48 -6.15
C VAL A 62 -6.46 5.40 -7.36
N ARG A 63 -7.00 5.79 -8.51
CA ARG A 63 -6.31 5.74 -9.81
C ARG A 63 -6.55 7.03 -10.59
N GLY A 64 -5.68 7.29 -11.56
CA GLY A 64 -5.81 8.37 -12.52
C GLY A 64 -6.74 8.03 -13.68
N GLY A 65 -6.92 8.96 -14.60
CA GLY A 65 -7.67 8.80 -15.86
C GLY A 65 -6.80 8.36 -17.03
N ASP A 66 -5.83 7.46 -16.78
CA ASP A 66 -4.82 7.05 -17.73
C ASP A 66 -4.85 5.53 -17.98
N ALA A 67 -4.13 5.06 -19.01
CA ALA A 67 -4.10 3.63 -19.38
C ALA A 67 -3.57 2.73 -18.25
N ALA A 68 -2.70 3.26 -17.39
CA ALA A 68 -2.24 2.57 -16.19
C ALA A 68 -3.40 2.22 -15.24
N ALA A 69 -4.44 3.04 -15.18
CA ALA A 69 -5.62 2.76 -14.37
C ALA A 69 -6.33 1.47 -14.81
N ASP A 70 -6.43 1.24 -16.12
CA ASP A 70 -7.05 0.05 -16.69
C ASP A 70 -6.23 -1.21 -16.38
N THR A 71 -4.90 -1.13 -16.48
CA THR A 71 -4.00 -2.22 -16.08
C THR A 71 -4.17 -2.59 -14.61
N VAL A 72 -4.22 -1.59 -13.71
CA VAL A 72 -4.43 -1.81 -12.28
C VAL A 72 -5.82 -2.43 -12.02
N ALA A 73 -6.87 -1.91 -12.65
CA ALA A 73 -8.23 -2.43 -12.49
C ALA A 73 -8.33 -3.90 -12.95
N SER A 74 -7.75 -4.23 -14.12
CA SER A 74 -7.71 -5.59 -14.65
C SER A 74 -6.97 -6.56 -13.73
N ALA A 75 -5.87 -6.12 -13.10
CA ALA A 75 -5.14 -6.93 -12.14
C ALA A 75 -5.94 -7.20 -10.85
N ILE A 76 -6.71 -6.21 -10.37
CA ILE A 76 -7.60 -6.37 -9.20
C ILE A 76 -8.70 -7.38 -9.51
N ASP A 77 -9.35 -7.25 -10.66
CA ASP A 77 -10.41 -8.17 -11.11
C ASP A 77 -9.88 -9.60 -11.29
N SER A 78 -8.74 -9.75 -11.96
CA SER A 78 -8.08 -11.04 -12.17
C SER A 78 -7.65 -11.72 -10.86
N ALA A 79 -7.47 -10.94 -9.78
CA ALA A 79 -7.16 -11.46 -8.46
C ALA A 79 -8.42 -11.89 -7.67
N GLY A 80 -9.62 -11.75 -8.23
CA GLY A 80 -10.89 -12.08 -7.57
C GLY A 80 -11.26 -11.11 -6.44
N ILE A 81 -10.78 -9.87 -6.52
CA ILE A 81 -11.01 -8.82 -5.51
C ILE A 81 -12.11 -7.89 -6.03
N THR A 82 -13.11 -7.61 -5.19
CA THR A 82 -14.13 -6.60 -5.53
C THR A 82 -13.51 -5.21 -5.52
N ASP A 83 -13.43 -4.57 -6.68
CA ASP A 83 -12.85 -3.25 -6.81
C ASP A 83 -13.85 -2.14 -6.46
N LEU A 84 -13.59 -1.44 -5.34
CA LEU A 84 -14.36 -0.28 -4.87
C LEU A 84 -13.59 1.03 -5.04
N SER A 85 -12.50 0.99 -5.81
CA SER A 85 -11.61 2.12 -6.04
C SER A 85 -12.24 3.21 -6.89
N VAL A 86 -11.57 4.37 -6.92
CA VAL A 86 -12.10 5.59 -7.54
C VAL A 86 -11.11 6.16 -8.52
N VAL A 87 -11.63 6.59 -9.67
CA VAL A 87 -10.86 7.17 -10.76
C VAL A 87 -10.95 8.70 -10.71
N PHE A 88 -9.80 9.36 -10.76
CA PHE A 88 -9.66 10.81 -10.89
C PHE A 88 -9.19 11.12 -12.32
N LEU A 89 -10.13 11.50 -13.18
CA LEU A 89 -9.91 11.62 -14.63
C LEU A 89 -8.81 12.64 -15.00
N ASP A 90 -8.58 13.63 -14.16
CA ASP A 90 -7.60 14.71 -14.35
C ASP A 90 -6.25 14.44 -13.65
N ARG A 91 -5.99 13.19 -13.26
CA ARG A 91 -4.78 12.77 -12.54
C ARG A 91 -4.15 11.53 -13.16
N THR A 92 -2.91 11.27 -12.76
CA THR A 92 -2.13 10.10 -13.16
C THR A 92 -2.23 9.01 -12.10
N THR A 93 -2.32 7.75 -12.53
CA THR A 93 -2.29 6.59 -11.62
C THR A 93 -0.92 6.54 -10.95
N PRO A 94 -0.87 6.34 -9.61
CA PRO A 94 0.39 6.27 -8.90
C PRO A 94 1.31 5.23 -9.51
N SER A 95 2.62 5.49 -9.43
CA SER A 95 3.61 4.54 -9.92
C SER A 95 4.90 4.60 -9.12
N TYR A 96 5.53 3.45 -8.99
CA TYR A 96 6.86 3.30 -8.42
C TYR A 96 7.80 2.80 -9.51
N THR A 97 8.90 3.50 -9.73
CA THR A 97 9.94 3.10 -10.68
C THR A 97 11.23 2.89 -9.93
N VAL A 98 11.83 1.72 -10.11
CA VAL A 98 13.14 1.39 -9.56
C VAL A 98 14.11 1.08 -10.70
N LEU A 99 15.32 1.64 -10.62
CA LEU A 99 16.44 1.26 -11.45
C LEU A 99 17.45 0.51 -10.60
N ILE A 100 17.89 -0.64 -11.11
CA ILE A 100 18.90 -1.49 -10.48
C ILE A 100 20.05 -1.75 -11.46
N ASP A 101 21.24 -2.00 -10.93
CA ASP A 101 22.41 -2.36 -11.74
C ASP A 101 22.34 -3.81 -12.26
N ALA A 102 23.41 -4.25 -12.92
CA ALA A 102 23.48 -5.60 -13.50
C ALA A 102 23.45 -6.70 -12.42
N GLU A 103 23.96 -6.40 -11.23
CA GLU A 103 24.00 -7.26 -10.05
C GLU A 103 22.66 -7.29 -9.29
N GLY A 104 21.78 -6.33 -9.56
CA GLY A 104 20.45 -6.21 -8.98
C GLY A 104 20.38 -5.28 -7.77
N GLU A 105 21.45 -4.53 -7.49
CA GLU A 105 21.50 -3.54 -6.42
C GLU A 105 20.77 -2.26 -6.82
N LEU A 106 20.17 -1.62 -5.82
CA LEU A 106 19.36 -0.41 -6.02
C LEU A 106 20.25 0.77 -6.44
N ILE A 107 20.00 1.31 -7.64
CA ILE A 107 20.57 2.60 -8.07
C ILE A 107 19.70 3.75 -7.54
N VAL A 108 18.41 3.74 -7.90
CA VAL A 108 17.45 4.77 -7.50
C VAL A 108 16.02 4.25 -7.55
N GLY A 109 15.19 4.73 -6.63
CA GLY A 109 13.75 4.53 -6.65
C GLY A 109 13.01 5.88 -6.71
N LEU A 110 12.01 5.98 -7.58
CA LEU A 110 11.13 7.12 -7.71
C LEU A 110 9.70 6.69 -7.42
N ALA A 111 9.07 7.32 -6.42
CA ALA A 111 7.69 7.04 -6.03
C ALA A 111 6.80 8.25 -6.36
N ASP A 112 6.04 8.15 -7.46
CA ASP A 112 4.99 9.12 -7.78
C ASP A 112 3.66 8.67 -7.15
N MET A 113 3.45 9.16 -5.93
CA MET A 113 2.37 8.70 -5.04
C MET A 113 1.42 9.84 -4.61
N ALA A 114 1.56 11.02 -5.20
CA ALA A 114 0.88 12.24 -4.76
C ALA A 114 -0.65 12.14 -4.80
N LEU A 115 -1.20 11.30 -5.70
CA LEU A 115 -2.64 11.06 -5.75
C LEU A 115 -3.17 10.44 -4.46
N TYR A 116 -2.40 9.56 -3.80
CA TYR A 116 -2.79 8.98 -2.52
C TYR A 116 -2.97 10.05 -1.44
N ASP A 117 -2.02 10.98 -1.37
CA ASP A 117 -2.07 12.05 -0.37
C ASP A 117 -3.28 13.00 -0.59
N LEU A 118 -3.62 13.28 -1.86
CA LEU A 118 -4.74 14.13 -2.22
C LEU A 118 -6.11 13.44 -2.03
N ALA A 119 -6.22 12.17 -2.41
CA ALA A 119 -7.50 11.53 -2.65
C ALA A 119 -8.04 10.75 -1.45
N PHE A 120 -7.20 10.01 -0.71
CA PHE A 120 -7.66 9.17 0.40
C PHE A 120 -8.43 9.95 1.48
N PRO A 121 -7.98 11.13 1.95
CA PRO A 121 -8.75 11.92 2.92
C PRO A 121 -10.17 12.27 2.45
N LYS A 122 -10.36 12.47 1.13
CA LYS A 122 -11.67 12.71 0.53
C LYS A 122 -12.50 11.44 0.44
N GLN A 123 -11.87 10.31 0.07
CA GLN A 123 -12.56 9.02 -0.02
C GLN A 123 -13.13 8.59 1.33
N MET A 124 -12.40 8.75 2.43
CA MET A 124 -12.84 8.36 3.78
C MET A 124 -14.09 9.12 4.28
N ARG A 125 -14.56 10.15 3.56
CA ARG A 125 -15.79 10.89 3.87
C ARG A 125 -17.03 10.32 3.18
N ARG A 126 -16.87 9.49 2.15
CA ARG A 126 -17.98 8.99 1.31
C ARG A 126 -18.82 7.94 2.05
N SER A 127 -20.12 7.91 1.79
CA SER A 127 -21.04 6.91 2.37
C SER A 127 -20.66 5.49 1.97
N LYS A 128 -20.28 5.27 0.71
CA LYS A 128 -19.85 3.97 0.18
C LYS A 128 -18.68 3.36 0.97
N VAL A 129 -17.75 4.17 1.47
CA VAL A 129 -16.65 3.69 2.31
C VAL A 129 -17.18 3.18 3.65
N ARG A 130 -18.14 3.89 4.26
CA ARG A 130 -18.79 3.43 5.50
C ARG A 130 -19.57 2.13 5.30
N GLU A 131 -20.28 2.03 4.19
CA GLU A 131 -21.02 0.81 3.81
C GLU A 131 -20.07 -0.38 3.62
N ALA A 132 -18.95 -0.18 2.91
CA ALA A 132 -17.93 -1.21 2.71
C ALA A 132 -17.29 -1.66 4.04
N ILE A 133 -16.96 -0.71 4.93
CA ILE A 133 -16.43 -1.02 6.27
C ILE A 133 -17.45 -1.80 7.09
N ALA A 134 -18.72 -1.40 7.06
CA ALA A 134 -19.78 -2.07 7.82
C ALA A 134 -19.96 -3.53 7.40
N ALA A 135 -19.75 -3.85 6.12
CA ALA A 135 -19.86 -5.19 5.54
C ALA A 135 -18.60 -6.07 5.71
N ALA A 136 -17.48 -5.49 6.14
CA ALA A 136 -16.22 -6.20 6.34
C ALA A 136 -16.14 -6.82 7.74
N ASP A 137 -15.49 -7.99 7.82
CA ASP A 137 -15.16 -8.65 9.09
C ASP A 137 -13.84 -8.08 9.67
N ALA A 138 -12.95 -7.56 8.81
CA ALA A 138 -11.71 -6.88 9.20
C ALA A 138 -11.23 -5.87 8.14
N ILE A 139 -10.39 -4.92 8.57
CA ILE A 139 -9.78 -3.91 7.71
C ILE A 139 -8.29 -4.18 7.53
N LEU A 140 -7.79 -4.07 6.31
CA LEU A 140 -6.36 -4.07 6.00
C LEU A 140 -5.98 -2.72 5.36
N CYS A 141 -5.06 -1.96 5.94
CA CYS A 141 -4.58 -0.72 5.35
C CYS A 141 -3.07 -0.68 5.23
N ASP A 142 -2.55 0.33 4.54
CA ASP A 142 -1.12 0.57 4.46
C ASP A 142 -0.78 2.05 4.72
N ALA A 143 0.49 2.32 4.99
CA ALA A 143 0.98 3.67 5.24
C ALA A 143 1.07 4.55 3.98
N ASN A 144 0.56 4.11 2.81
CA ASN A 144 0.38 5.03 1.68
C ASN A 144 -0.73 6.04 1.95
N LEU A 145 -1.68 5.72 2.83
CA LEU A 145 -2.67 6.67 3.28
C LEU A 145 -2.01 7.77 4.14
N PRO A 146 -2.42 9.03 4.00
CA PRO A 146 -2.09 10.08 4.96
C PRO A 146 -2.67 9.79 6.34
N THR A 147 -2.03 10.30 7.40
CA THR A 147 -2.49 10.15 8.80
C THR A 147 -3.96 10.51 8.98
N ALA A 148 -4.42 11.64 8.43
CA ALA A 148 -5.83 12.04 8.53
C ALA A 148 -6.82 11.05 7.88
N ALA A 149 -6.39 10.32 6.83
CA ALA A 149 -7.21 9.27 6.24
C ALA A 149 -7.17 7.99 7.09
N LEU A 150 -6.01 7.64 7.65
CA LEU A 150 -5.84 6.50 8.54
C LEU A 150 -6.67 6.66 9.83
N GLU A 151 -6.58 7.82 10.50
CA GLU A 151 -7.38 8.15 11.68
C GLU A 151 -8.87 8.01 11.40
N ARG A 152 -9.33 8.53 10.25
CA ARG A 152 -10.73 8.41 9.87
C ARG A 152 -11.13 6.97 9.58
N LEU A 153 -10.27 6.20 8.92
CA LEU A 153 -10.51 4.78 8.63
C LEU A 153 -10.65 3.97 9.92
N VAL A 154 -9.71 4.14 10.85
CA VAL A 154 -9.72 3.48 12.16
C VAL A 154 -10.97 3.86 12.96
N ALA A 155 -11.32 5.15 13.01
CA ALA A 155 -12.54 5.61 13.68
C ALA A 155 -13.82 5.02 13.07
N LEU A 156 -13.85 4.79 11.75
CA LEU A 156 -14.98 4.16 11.08
C LEU A 156 -15.03 2.63 11.26
N ALA A 157 -13.90 1.98 11.50
CA ALA A 157 -13.82 0.54 11.73
C ALA A 157 -14.58 0.13 13.00
N GLY A 158 -14.56 0.98 14.04
CA GLY A 158 -15.12 0.68 15.35
C GLY A 158 -14.39 -0.51 15.98
N ASP A 159 -15.14 -1.49 16.48
CA ASP A 159 -14.57 -2.68 17.12
C ASP A 159 -13.97 -3.71 16.13
N ARG A 160 -13.98 -3.42 14.82
CA ARG A 160 -13.44 -4.33 13.81
C ARG A 160 -11.91 -4.34 13.89
N PRO A 161 -11.26 -5.52 13.78
CA PRO A 161 -9.81 -5.59 13.71
C PRO A 161 -9.25 -4.76 12.55
N VAL A 162 -8.26 -3.92 12.85
CA VAL A 162 -7.52 -3.15 11.85
C VAL A 162 -6.08 -3.65 11.79
N PHE A 163 -5.72 -4.16 10.62
CA PHE A 163 -4.38 -4.60 10.26
C PHE A 163 -3.74 -3.52 9.40
N ALA A 164 -2.49 -3.17 9.67
CA ALA A 164 -1.77 -2.16 8.90
C ALA A 164 -0.42 -2.70 8.40
N ILE A 165 0.04 -2.20 7.25
CA ILE A 165 1.37 -2.49 6.71
C ILE A 165 2.18 -1.19 6.59
N ALA A 166 3.42 -1.21 7.09
CA ALA A 166 4.28 -0.03 7.26
C ALA A 166 4.77 0.62 5.95
N VAL A 167 4.82 -0.14 4.84
CA VAL A 167 5.27 0.27 3.49
C VAL A 167 6.74 0.67 3.39
N SER A 168 7.20 1.65 4.18
CA SER A 168 8.58 2.12 4.18
C SER A 168 8.91 2.92 5.45
N PRO A 169 10.20 3.12 5.77
CA PRO A 169 10.61 3.94 6.91
C PRO A 169 10.04 5.37 6.89
N ALA A 170 9.89 5.96 5.70
CA ALA A 170 9.35 7.32 5.55
C ALA A 170 7.83 7.39 5.77
N LYS A 171 7.12 6.28 5.57
CA LYS A 171 5.65 6.24 5.61
C LYS A 171 5.11 5.70 6.93
N VAL A 172 5.80 4.75 7.56
CA VAL A 172 5.36 4.10 8.80
C VAL A 172 5.05 5.09 9.92
N VAL A 173 5.77 6.21 10.00
CA VAL A 173 5.53 7.29 10.98
C VAL A 173 4.10 7.84 10.93
N ARG A 174 3.40 7.70 9.80
CA ARG A 174 1.99 8.11 9.64
C ARG A 174 1.03 7.29 10.51
N LEU A 175 1.45 6.10 10.95
CA LEU A 175 0.69 5.18 11.80
C LEU A 175 0.96 5.41 13.30
N ALA A 176 1.94 6.23 13.67
CA ALA A 176 2.30 6.46 15.07
C ALA A 176 1.12 6.88 15.97
N PRO A 177 0.17 7.75 15.52
CA PRO A 177 -0.98 8.11 16.35
C PRO A 177 -2.01 6.98 16.57
N LEU A 178 -1.87 5.85 15.87
CA LEU A 178 -2.88 4.81 15.76
C LEU A 178 -2.42 3.48 16.36
N LEU A 179 -1.21 3.39 16.90
CA LEU A 179 -0.62 2.10 17.29
C LEU A 179 -1.48 1.35 18.31
N SER A 180 -2.17 2.05 19.22
CA SER A 180 -3.08 1.46 20.20
C SER A 180 -4.39 0.91 19.61
N ASP A 181 -4.78 1.38 18.42
CA ASP A 181 -6.02 1.01 17.75
C ASP A 181 -5.82 -0.11 16.72
N LEU A 182 -4.57 -0.41 16.37
CA LEU A 182 -4.23 -1.47 15.41
C LEU A 182 -4.18 -2.82 16.11
N SER A 183 -4.86 -3.81 15.53
CA SER A 183 -4.76 -5.20 16.00
C SER A 183 -3.39 -5.79 15.69
N LEU A 184 -2.78 -5.40 14.57
CA LEU A 184 -1.43 -5.79 14.19
C LEU A 184 -0.86 -4.83 13.14
N LEU A 185 0.41 -4.50 13.28
CA LEU A 185 1.18 -3.73 12.30
C LEU A 185 2.33 -4.58 11.75
N PHE A 186 2.32 -4.82 10.45
CA PHE A 186 3.40 -5.51 9.73
C PHE A 186 4.49 -4.52 9.33
N MET A 187 5.70 -4.75 9.81
CA MET A 187 6.86 -3.91 9.52
C MET A 187 8.17 -4.71 9.57
N ASN A 188 9.21 -4.21 8.91
CA ASN A 188 10.59 -4.67 9.09
C ASN A 188 11.34 -3.83 10.14
N ARG A 189 12.59 -4.20 10.41
CA ARG A 189 13.43 -3.51 11.42
C ARG A 189 13.69 -2.04 11.13
N ARG A 190 13.85 -1.66 9.85
CA ARG A 190 14.12 -0.26 9.47
C ARG A 190 12.88 0.62 9.66
N GLU A 191 11.71 0.07 9.35
CA GLU A 191 10.42 0.72 9.61
C GLU A 191 10.15 0.87 11.11
N ALA A 192 10.42 -0.17 11.90
CA ALA A 192 10.31 -0.11 13.36
C ALA A 192 11.18 1.00 13.96
N ALA A 193 12.46 1.07 13.57
CA ALA A 193 13.38 2.12 14.04
C ALA A 193 12.89 3.53 13.65
N ALA A 194 12.37 3.69 12.42
CA ALA A 194 11.81 4.95 11.98
C ALA A 194 10.55 5.36 12.75
N LEU A 195 9.70 4.38 13.11
CA LEU A 195 8.50 4.60 13.92
C LEU A 195 8.83 5.06 15.34
N VAL A 196 9.88 4.50 15.96
CA VAL A 196 10.37 4.90 17.30
C VAL A 196 11.12 6.24 17.26
N GLY A 197 11.69 6.61 16.10
CA GLY A 197 12.49 7.82 15.95
C GLY A 197 13.93 7.70 16.49
N ALA A 198 14.42 6.47 16.69
CA ALA A 198 15.77 6.20 17.17
C ALA A 198 16.36 4.96 16.47
N GLU A 199 17.68 4.97 16.22
CA GLU A 199 18.39 3.78 15.76
C GLU A 199 18.52 2.78 16.92
N MET A 200 17.60 1.81 16.95
CA MET A 200 17.52 0.78 17.97
C MET A 200 17.47 -0.60 17.32
N SER A 201 17.88 -1.64 18.05
CA SER A 201 17.80 -3.02 17.59
C SER A 201 17.54 -3.99 18.75
N GLY A 202 17.15 -5.22 18.42
CA GLY A 202 16.91 -6.27 19.42
C GLY A 202 15.70 -5.97 20.31
N GLU A 203 15.77 -6.42 21.57
CA GLU A 203 14.70 -6.26 22.57
C GLU A 203 14.36 -4.80 22.86
N ALA A 204 15.37 -3.92 22.89
CA ALA A 204 15.16 -2.50 23.15
C ALA A 204 14.22 -1.83 22.12
N LEU A 205 14.30 -2.24 20.85
CA LEU A 205 13.39 -1.76 19.81
C LEU A 205 11.96 -2.30 20.01
N VAL A 206 11.82 -3.54 20.48
CA VAL A 206 10.51 -4.14 20.76
C VAL A 206 9.84 -3.45 21.95
N ASP A 207 10.59 -3.16 23.00
CA ASP A 207 10.07 -2.49 24.19
C ASP A 207 9.67 -1.05 23.93
N ALA A 208 10.35 -0.34 23.02
CA ALA A 208 9.98 1.02 22.63
C ALA A 208 8.69 1.11 21.78
N LEU A 209 8.17 -0.03 21.30
CA LEU A 209 6.94 -0.12 20.50
C LEU A 209 5.72 -0.55 21.34
N ARG A 210 5.89 -0.83 22.63
CA ARG A 210 4.83 -1.17 23.59
C ARG A 210 4.34 0.08 24.30
#